data_AF-A0A419J8D9-F1
#
_entry.id   AF-A0A419J8D9-F1
#
_cell.length_a   1.000
_cell.length_b   1.000
_cell.length_c   1.000
_cell.angle_alpha   90.00
_cell.angle_beta   90.00
_cell.angle_gamma   90.00
#
_symmetry.space_group_name_H-M   'P 1'
#
loop_
_entity.id
_entity.type
_entity.pdbx_description
1 polymer ?
#
loop_
_entity_poly.entity_id
_entity_poly.type
_entity_poly.pdbx_seq_one_letter_code
_entity_poly.pdbx_strand_id
1 'polypeptide(L)'
;MKSNQRKRGTQTSSFGAPGRVNHDSTAFYTSKLYEGLPHERKVEYTEKNISLQFLDKIFCKSSEKMDELPDNSVHLMVTSPPYNVGK
;
A
#
# COMPACT_ATOMS: atom_id res chain seq x y z
N MET A 1 24.89 38.42 -15.67
CA MET A 1 24.45 37.02 -15.88
C MET A 1 23.97 36.47 -14.55
N LYS A 2 22.66 36.19 -14.38
CA LYS A 2 22.14 35.58 -13.15
C LYS A 2 22.54 34.10 -13.16
N SER A 3 23.39 33.68 -12.22
CA SER A 3 23.72 32.27 -12.04
C SER A 3 22.44 31.51 -11.71
N ASN A 4 22.02 30.60 -12.56
CA ASN A 4 20.88 29.74 -12.31
C ASN A 4 21.27 28.73 -11.22
N GLN A 5 21.17 29.14 -9.95
CA GLN A 5 21.44 28.25 -8.83
C GLN A 5 20.36 27.17 -8.83
N ARG A 6 20.71 25.97 -9.31
CA ARG A 6 19.83 24.80 -9.21
C ARG A 6 19.49 24.64 -7.72
N LYS A 7 18.19 24.63 -7.39
CA LYS A 7 17.74 24.34 -6.02
C LYS A 7 18.38 23.02 -5.59
N ARG A 8 19.10 23.02 -4.47
CA ARG A 8 19.62 21.78 -3.88
C ARG A 8 18.44 20.85 -3.58
N GLY A 9 18.63 19.57 -3.84
CA GLY A 9 17.68 18.54 -3.47
C GLY A 9 17.41 18.55 -1.98
N THR A 10 16.28 17.98 -1.59
CA THR A 10 15.88 17.82 -0.20
C THR A 10 16.37 16.47 0.33
N GLN A 11 16.43 16.30 1.64
CA GLN A 11 16.81 15.02 2.24
C GLN A 11 15.96 14.76 3.48
N THR A 12 15.92 13.51 3.94
CA THR A 12 15.19 13.12 5.16
C THR A 12 15.64 13.96 6.36
N SER A 13 14.69 14.57 7.06
CA SER A 13 14.93 15.32 8.31
C SER A 13 14.67 14.42 9.52
N SER A 14 15.34 14.69 10.65
CA SER A 14 15.04 14.04 11.93
C SER A 14 13.68 14.45 12.49
N PHE A 15 13.13 15.60 12.08
CA PHE A 15 11.81 16.07 12.50
C PHE A 15 11.15 16.97 11.44
N GLY A 16 9.82 16.97 11.40
CA GLY A 16 9.01 17.75 10.46
C GLY A 16 9.04 17.24 9.02
N ALA A 17 8.33 17.93 8.13
CA ALA A 17 8.30 17.62 6.71
C ALA A 17 9.10 18.68 5.92
N PRO A 18 10.39 18.42 5.60
CA PRO A 18 11.13 19.29 4.70
C PRO A 18 10.53 19.23 3.28
N GLY A 19 10.98 20.13 2.40
CA GLY A 19 10.53 20.16 1.00
C GLY A 19 10.69 18.80 0.28
N ARG A 20 10.02 18.66 -0.87
CA ARG A 20 9.95 17.39 -1.63
C ARG A 20 10.67 17.42 -2.99
N VAL A 21 11.57 18.38 -3.19
CA VAL A 21 12.25 18.57 -4.48
C VAL A 21 13.50 17.71 -4.52
N ASN A 22 13.63 16.84 -5.52
CA ASN A 22 14.82 16.00 -5.76
C ASN A 22 15.32 15.34 -4.45
N HIS A 23 14.42 14.59 -3.78
CA HIS A 23 14.58 14.16 -2.39
C HIS A 23 15.49 12.93 -2.26
N ASP A 24 16.54 13.04 -1.45
CA ASP A 24 17.39 11.93 -1.04
C ASP A 24 16.79 11.23 0.19
N SER A 25 16.33 10.00 -0.01
CA SER A 25 15.75 9.13 1.02
C SER A 25 16.71 8.05 1.51
N THR A 26 18.00 8.12 1.12
CA THR A 26 19.00 7.10 1.46
C THR A 26 19.05 6.87 2.97
N ALA A 27 19.11 7.93 3.78
CA ALA A 27 19.15 7.84 5.25
C ALA A 27 17.92 7.14 5.86
N PHE A 28 16.74 7.26 5.24
CA PHE A 28 15.53 6.57 5.69
C PHE A 28 15.61 5.07 5.41
N TYR A 29 15.94 4.68 4.18
CA TYR A 29 15.99 3.26 3.78
C TYR A 29 17.21 2.50 4.32
N THR A 30 18.32 3.18 4.63
CA THR A 30 19.46 2.57 5.32
C THR A 30 19.29 2.54 6.85
N SER A 31 18.25 3.17 7.38
CA SER A 31 17.97 3.10 8.81
C SER A 31 17.55 1.69 9.21
N LYS A 32 17.82 1.36 10.48
CA LYS A 32 17.40 0.11 11.11
C LYS A 32 15.92 0.08 11.49
N LEU A 33 15.10 0.99 10.95
CA LEU A 33 13.67 1.13 11.31
C LEU A 33 12.89 -0.17 11.14
N TYR A 34 13.31 -1.02 10.19
CA TYR A 34 12.69 -2.30 9.89
C TYR A 34 13.53 -3.50 10.36
N GLU A 35 14.65 -3.27 11.08
CA GLU A 35 15.49 -4.33 11.62
C GLU A 35 14.73 -5.09 12.70
N GLY A 36 14.34 -6.34 12.41
CA GLY A 36 13.55 -7.18 13.31
C GLY A 36 12.09 -7.32 12.93
N LEU A 37 11.62 -6.66 11.86
CA LEU A 37 10.32 -7.00 11.29
C LEU A 37 10.35 -8.41 10.68
N PRO A 38 9.24 -9.16 10.73
CA PRO A 38 9.12 -10.43 10.03
C PRO A 38 9.44 -10.23 8.55
N HIS A 39 10.39 -11.00 8.04
CA HIS A 39 10.67 -11.00 6.61
C HIS A 39 9.59 -11.78 5.89
N GLU A 40 9.37 -11.42 4.63
CA GLU A 40 8.49 -12.18 3.75
C GLU A 40 8.92 -13.65 3.74
N ARG A 41 7.96 -14.55 3.98
CA ARG A 41 8.19 -15.98 3.93
C ARG A 41 7.90 -16.43 2.51
N LYS A 42 8.76 -17.30 1.96
CA LYS A 42 8.41 -18.06 0.76
C LYS A 42 7.24 -18.97 1.12
N VAL A 43 6.07 -18.62 0.62
CA VAL A 43 4.85 -19.43 0.67
C VAL A 43 4.58 -19.99 -0.70
N GLU A 44 3.90 -21.13 -0.77
CA GLU A 44 3.42 -21.64 -2.05
C GLU A 44 2.42 -20.67 -2.65
N TYR A 45 2.69 -20.22 -3.87
CA TYR A 45 1.76 -19.37 -4.60
C TYR A 45 0.60 -20.24 -5.09
N THR A 46 -0.60 -19.95 -4.60
CA THR A 46 -1.85 -20.59 -5.03
C THR A 46 -2.78 -19.51 -5.55
N GLU A 47 -3.31 -19.70 -6.76
CA GLU A 47 -4.30 -18.81 -7.35
C GLU A 47 -5.51 -19.63 -7.78
N LYS A 48 -6.71 -19.19 -7.41
CA LYS A 48 -7.97 -19.81 -7.82
C LYS A 48 -8.75 -18.86 -8.70
N ASN A 49 -9.24 -19.38 -9.84
CA ASN A 49 -10.12 -18.62 -10.72
C ASN A 49 -11.52 -18.48 -10.10
N ILE A 50 -12.12 -17.31 -10.29
CA ILE A 50 -13.53 -17.07 -10.00
C ILE A 50 -14.36 -17.62 -11.16
N SER A 51 -15.49 -18.28 -10.86
CA SER A 51 -16.40 -18.75 -11.91
C SER A 51 -16.92 -17.58 -12.75
N LEU A 52 -16.97 -17.76 -14.07
CA LEU A 52 -17.41 -16.73 -15.02
C LEU A 52 -18.81 -16.18 -14.71
N GLN A 53 -19.68 -16.98 -14.08
CA GLN A 53 -21.03 -16.55 -13.70
C GLN A 53 -21.05 -15.48 -12.61
N PHE A 54 -19.96 -15.34 -11.86
CA PHE A 54 -19.81 -14.42 -10.73
C PHE A 54 -18.98 -13.17 -11.07
N LEU A 55 -18.33 -13.14 -12.24
CA LEU A 55 -17.57 -11.97 -12.70
C LEU A 55 -18.51 -10.83 -13.11
N ASP A 56 -18.07 -9.59 -12.90
CA ASP A 56 -18.80 -8.37 -13.23
C ASP A 56 -20.24 -8.33 -12.66
N LYS A 57 -20.41 -8.87 -11.45
CA LYS A 57 -21.66 -8.90 -10.72
C LYS A 57 -21.63 -8.02 -9.48
N ILE A 58 -22.80 -7.49 -9.12
CA ILE A 58 -23.05 -6.82 -7.85
C ILE A 58 -23.77 -7.81 -6.94
N PHE A 59 -23.19 -8.08 -5.78
CA PHE A 59 -23.79 -8.93 -4.76
C PHE A 59 -24.27 -8.07 -3.58
N CYS A 60 -25.58 -8.02 -3.36
CA CYS A 60 -26.17 -7.34 -2.20
C CYS A 60 -26.11 -8.23 -0.96
N LYS A 61 -24.90 -8.43 -0.42
CA LYS A 61 -24.62 -9.30 0.73
C LYS A 61 -23.75 -8.56 1.75
N SER A 62 -23.63 -9.13 2.95
CA SER A 62 -22.57 -8.72 3.89
C SER A 62 -21.20 -9.12 3.31
N SER A 63 -20.20 -8.26 3.43
CA SER A 63 -18.82 -8.59 3.04
C SER A 63 -18.20 -9.70 3.89
N GLU A 64 -18.83 -10.06 5.01
CA GLU A 64 -18.45 -11.22 5.83
C GLU A 64 -18.87 -12.56 5.20
N LYS A 65 -19.75 -12.55 4.20
CA LYS A 65 -20.30 -13.75 3.56
C LYS A 65 -20.25 -13.64 2.03
N MET A 66 -19.09 -13.99 1.46
CA MET A 66 -18.79 -13.93 0.03
C MET A 66 -18.49 -15.32 -0.53
N ASP A 67 -19.43 -16.25 -0.40
CA ASP A 67 -19.30 -17.67 -0.81
C ASP A 67 -18.96 -17.84 -2.30
N GLU A 68 -19.22 -16.82 -3.11
CA GLU A 68 -18.94 -16.75 -4.53
C GLU A 68 -17.44 -16.53 -4.84
N LEU A 69 -16.65 -16.08 -3.86
CA LEU A 69 -15.23 -15.80 -3.96
C LEU A 69 -14.41 -16.91 -3.26
N PRO A 70 -13.73 -17.79 -4.01
CA PRO A 70 -12.87 -18.81 -3.42
C PRO A 70 -11.64 -18.22 -2.73
N ASP A 71 -11.07 -18.96 -1.78
CA ASP A 71 -9.76 -18.61 -1.20
C ASP A 71 -8.71 -18.43 -2.29
N ASN A 72 -7.86 -17.40 -2.13
CA ASN A 72 -6.78 -17.05 -3.05
C ASN A 72 -7.25 -16.69 -4.48
N SER A 73 -8.41 -16.04 -4.62
CA SER A 73 -8.93 -15.58 -5.92
C SER A 73 -8.90 -14.06 -6.13
N VAL A 74 -8.60 -13.27 -5.09
CA VAL A 74 -8.66 -11.81 -5.12
C VAL A 74 -7.26 -11.20 -5.09
N HIS A 75 -6.97 -10.34 -6.07
CA HIS A 75 -5.67 -9.68 -6.20
C HIS A 75 -5.65 -8.26 -5.64
N LEU A 76 -6.78 -7.56 -5.72
CA LEU A 76 -6.96 -6.20 -5.22
C LEU A 76 -8.36 -6.07 -4.63
N MET A 77 -8.44 -5.41 -3.48
CA MET A 77 -9.69 -5.09 -2.81
C MET A 77 -9.70 -3.61 -2.47
N VAL A 78 -10.75 -2.90 -2.87
CA VAL A 78 -10.98 -1.49 -2.55
C VAL A 78 -12.16 -1.41 -1.60
N THR A 79 -11.97 -0.83 -0.42
CA THR A 79 -13.04 -0.68 0.57
C THR A 79 -13.03 0.69 1.23
N SER A 80 -14.21 1.11 1.68
CA SER A 80 -14.42 2.26 2.55
C SER A 80 -15.26 1.81 3.76
N PRO A 81 -14.69 0.99 4.67
CA PRO A 81 -15.44 0.53 5.84
C PRO A 81 -15.87 1.72 6.70
N PRO A 82 -16.93 1.56 7.53
CA PRO A 82 -17.38 2.63 8.40
C PRO A 82 -16.24 3.03 9.35
N TYR A 83 -15.85 4.30 9.30
CA TYR A 83 -14.95 4.86 10.27
C TYR A 83 -15.75 5.17 11.53
N ASN A 84 -15.28 4.70 12.68
CA ASN A 84 -15.88 4.99 13.97
C ASN A 84 -15.56 6.44 14.37
N VAL A 85 -16.16 7.39 13.65
CA VAL A 85 -16.11 8.80 13.98
C VAL A 85 -17.21 9.05 15.01
N GLY A 86 -16.81 9.12 16.27
CA GLY A 86 -17.69 9.60 17.34
C GLY A 86 -18.27 10.96 16.92
N LYS A 87 -19.59 11.02 16.79
CA LYS A 87 -20.31 12.29 16.84
C LYS A 87 -20.75 12.52 18.27
#